data_AF-A0A1B6KFB4-F1
#
_entry.id   AF-A0A1B6KFB4-F1
#
_cell.length_a   1.000
_cell.length_b   1.000
_cell.length_c   1.000
_cell.angle_alpha   90.00
_cell.angle_beta   90.00
_cell.angle_gamma   90.00
#
_symmetry.space_group_name_H-M   'P 1'
#
loop_
_entity.id
_entity.type
_entity.pdbx_description
1 polymer ?
#
loop_
_entity_poly.entity_id
_entity_poly.type
_entity_poly.pdbx_seq_one_letter_code
_entity_poly.pdbx_strand_id
1 'polypeptide(L)'
;MLTTNNKLGKVISAFRNAVLTRQAVRVFKSLNGLQGEPKGPSVVTSKIPGPKSLSLLSELSKIQQAGTVQLFGDYDRSVGNYLVDVDGNVLLDVYQQIASLPLGYSHPDVLRVLSDPRNVKTMVNRPSLGIFPGADWPEKLNSVLLSVAPPGLRHVMTMMCGS
;
A
#
# COMPACT_ATOMS: atom_id res chain seq x y z
N MET A 1 -20.96 52.73 30.68
CA MET A 1 -20.69 52.32 29.30
C MET A 1 -19.17 52.25 29.16
N LEU A 2 -18.48 51.14 28.93
CA LEU A 2 -18.75 49.99 28.07
C LEU A 2 -18.05 48.75 28.66
N THR A 3 -18.79 47.67 28.90
CA THR A 3 -18.22 46.32 29.10
C THR A 3 -18.06 45.68 27.71
N THR A 4 -16.86 45.70 27.15
CA THR A 4 -16.56 45.05 25.87
C THR A 4 -16.38 43.54 26.04
N ASN A 5 -17.13 42.82 25.20
CA ASN A 5 -17.31 41.37 25.16
C ASN A 5 -16.02 40.53 25.11
N ASN A 6 -15.65 39.97 26.26
CA ASN A 6 -14.63 38.93 26.41
C ASN A 6 -15.11 37.51 25.97
N LYS A 7 -16.29 37.43 25.32
CA LYS A 7 -16.87 36.19 24.78
C LYS A 7 -16.38 35.89 23.36
N LEU A 8 -16.16 36.89 22.52
CA LEU A 8 -15.81 36.68 21.11
C LEU A 8 -14.38 36.15 20.93
N GLY A 9 -13.42 36.65 21.72
CA GLY A 9 -12.04 36.17 21.71
C GLY A 9 -11.88 34.72 22.18
N LYS A 10 -12.70 34.30 23.17
CA LYS A 10 -12.72 32.90 23.63
C LYS A 10 -13.29 31.95 22.57
N VAL A 11 -14.36 32.36 21.86
CA VAL A 11 -14.94 31.56 20.77
C VAL A 11 -13.96 31.41 19.60
N ILE A 12 -13.28 32.48 19.20
CA ILE A 12 -12.27 32.43 18.12
C ILE A 12 -11.08 31.54 18.51
N SER A 13 -10.60 31.61 19.77
CA SER A 13 -9.53 30.72 20.25
C SER A 13 -9.97 29.25 20.32
N ALA A 14 -11.22 28.98 20.69
CA ALA A 14 -11.78 27.64 20.75
C ALA A 14 -11.97 27.04 19.34
N PHE A 15 -12.37 27.85 18.36
CA PHE A 15 -12.46 27.42 16.95
C PHE A 15 -11.08 27.20 16.32
N ARG A 16 -10.08 28.03 16.65
CA ARG A 16 -8.70 27.85 16.17
C ARG A 16 -8.07 26.56 16.72
N ASN A 17 -8.30 26.27 18.00
CA ASN A 17 -7.86 25.02 18.62
C ASN A 17 -8.63 23.81 18.07
N ALA A 18 -9.93 23.93 17.77
CA ALA A 18 -10.75 22.87 17.18
C ALA A 18 -10.38 22.54 15.73
N VAL A 19 -9.92 23.53 14.95
CA VAL A 19 -9.43 23.32 13.57
C VAL A 19 -8.05 22.67 13.57
N LEU A 20 -7.18 23.01 14.53
CA LEU A 20 -5.87 22.36 14.70
C LEU A 20 -5.96 20.94 15.28
N THR A 21 -7.03 20.60 16.02
CA THR A 21 -7.25 19.24 16.56
C THR A 21 -8.02 18.29 15.63
N ARG A 22 -8.50 18.76 14.47
CA ARG A 22 -9.12 17.87 13.45
C ARG A 22 -8.11 17.06 12.65
N GLN A 23 -6.81 17.32 12.76
CA GLN A 23 -5.81 16.27 12.57
C GLN A 23 -5.75 15.45 13.87
N ALA A 24 -6.84 14.75 14.18
CA ALA A 24 -6.73 13.59 15.02
C ALA A 24 -5.79 12.65 14.27
N VAL A 25 -4.52 12.65 14.66
CA VAL A 25 -3.61 11.54 14.37
C VAL A 25 -4.40 10.32 14.79
N ARG A 26 -4.93 9.60 13.80
CA ARG A 26 -5.59 8.33 14.03
C ARG A 26 -4.47 7.45 14.53
N VAL A 27 -4.28 7.40 15.85
CA VAL A 27 -3.34 6.50 16.50
C VAL A 27 -3.79 5.13 16.03
N PHE A 28 -3.06 4.59 15.06
CA PHE A 28 -3.36 3.29 14.49
C PHE A 28 -3.14 2.29 15.61
N LYS A 29 -4.24 1.87 16.24
CA LYS A 29 -4.22 0.78 17.19
C LYS A 29 -4.13 -0.51 16.37
N SER A 30 -2.92 -0.86 15.96
CA SER A 30 -2.56 -2.25 15.73
C SER A 30 -1.16 -2.49 16.28
N LEU A 31 -1.09 -2.69 17.60
CA LEU A 31 0.10 -3.26 18.24
C LEU A 31 0.24 -4.77 17.95
N ASN A 32 -0.76 -5.36 17.28
CA ASN A 32 -0.74 -6.74 16.87
C ASN A 32 -0.34 -6.78 15.39
N GLY A 33 0.67 -7.60 15.06
CA GLY A 33 1.01 -7.91 13.66
C GLY A 33 -0.20 -8.50 12.93
N LEU A 34 -0.13 -8.50 11.60
CA LEU A 34 -1.19 -9.11 10.78
C LEU A 34 -1.37 -10.58 11.15
N GLN A 35 -2.59 -11.10 10.98
CA GLN A 35 -2.83 -12.52 11.23
C GLN A 35 -1.93 -13.37 10.32
N GLY A 36 -1.11 -14.23 10.92
CA GLY A 36 -0.14 -15.05 10.18
C GLY A 36 1.20 -14.35 9.90
N GLU A 37 1.36 -13.08 10.30
CA GLU A 37 2.66 -12.40 10.18
C GLU A 37 3.70 -13.06 11.10
N PRO A 38 4.91 -13.36 10.59
CA PRO A 38 6.00 -13.87 11.41
C PRO A 38 6.35 -12.95 12.58
N LYS A 39 6.77 -13.54 13.71
CA LYS A 39 7.23 -12.76 14.90
C LYS A 39 8.60 -12.10 14.68
N GLY A 40 9.37 -12.56 13.69
CA GLY A 40 10.73 -12.15 13.44
C GLY A 40 11.30 -12.84 12.19
N PRO A 41 12.46 -12.36 11.69
CA PRO A 41 13.15 -12.99 10.58
C PRO A 41 13.74 -14.35 10.99
N SER A 42 13.88 -15.26 10.02
CA SER A 42 14.44 -16.59 10.21
C SER A 42 15.12 -17.05 8.93
N VAL A 43 16.45 -17.06 8.93
CA VAL A 43 17.26 -17.52 7.79
C VAL A 43 17.64 -18.98 8.04
N VAL A 44 17.27 -19.85 7.11
CA VAL A 44 17.47 -21.31 7.19
C VAL A 44 18.59 -21.79 6.26
N THR A 45 18.95 -21.00 5.25
CA THR A 45 20.07 -21.29 4.35
C THR A 45 21.40 -20.71 4.88
N SER A 46 22.52 -21.32 4.51
CA SER A 46 23.85 -20.80 4.86
C SER A 46 24.25 -19.55 4.08
N LYS A 47 23.61 -19.32 2.93
CA LYS A 47 23.80 -18.15 2.05
C LYS A 47 22.45 -17.75 1.45
N ILE A 48 22.33 -16.46 1.15
CA ILE A 48 21.23 -15.89 0.36
C ILE A 48 21.88 -15.25 -0.88
N PRO A 49 21.40 -15.53 -2.10
CA PRO A 49 20.33 -16.46 -2.46
C PRO A 49 20.67 -17.92 -2.14
N GLY A 50 19.64 -18.71 -1.80
CA GLY A 50 19.77 -20.15 -1.56
C GLY A 50 19.81 -20.98 -2.86
N PRO A 51 19.98 -22.31 -2.74
CA PRO A 51 20.14 -23.20 -3.90
C PRO A 51 18.93 -23.21 -4.86
N LYS A 52 17.70 -23.09 -4.36
CA LYS A 52 16.50 -23.02 -5.22
C LYS A 52 16.44 -21.70 -5.97
N SER A 53 16.69 -20.58 -5.29
CA SER A 53 16.79 -19.27 -5.94
C SER A 53 17.85 -19.27 -7.04
N LEU A 54 19.02 -19.87 -6.79
CA LEU A 54 20.10 -19.99 -7.80
C LEU A 54 19.69 -20.87 -8.99
N SER A 55 18.98 -21.98 -8.74
CA SER A 55 18.45 -22.82 -9.82
C SER A 55 17.46 -22.06 -10.69
N LEU A 56 16.53 -21.32 -10.09
CA LEU A 56 15.57 -20.49 -10.83
C LEU A 56 16.26 -19.35 -11.58
N LEU A 57 17.30 -18.76 -11.00
CA LEU A 57 18.12 -17.74 -11.66
C LEU A 57 18.79 -18.29 -12.91
N SER A 58 19.31 -19.52 -12.85
CA SER A 58 19.91 -20.17 -14.01
C SER A 58 18.89 -20.40 -15.13
N GLU A 59 17.68 -20.85 -14.81
CA GLU A 59 16.61 -20.99 -15.80
C GLU A 59 16.19 -19.64 -16.38
N LEU A 60 16.01 -18.61 -15.55
CA LEU A 60 15.63 -17.27 -16.00
C LEU A 60 16.70 -16.63 -16.90
N SER A 61 17.97 -16.87 -16.59
CA SER A 61 19.11 -16.34 -17.35
C SER A 61 19.21 -16.89 -18.76
N LYS A 62 18.57 -18.03 -19.06
CA LYS A 62 18.49 -18.58 -20.42
C LYS A 62 17.54 -17.77 -21.32
N ILE A 63 16.59 -17.04 -20.73
CA ILE A 63 15.52 -16.36 -21.46
C ILE A 63 15.60 -14.83 -21.37
N GLN A 64 16.25 -14.26 -20.35
CA GLN A 64 16.45 -12.82 -20.23
C GLN A 64 17.69 -12.46 -19.40
N GLN A 65 18.12 -11.19 -19.50
CA GLN A 65 19.15 -10.65 -18.60
C GLN A 65 18.63 -10.59 -17.17
N ALA A 66 19.22 -11.40 -16.28
CA ALA A 66 18.78 -11.56 -14.90
C ALA A 66 19.81 -11.07 -13.87
N GLY A 67 20.83 -10.30 -14.29
CA GLY A 67 21.94 -9.88 -13.43
C GLY A 67 21.56 -9.00 -12.23
N THR A 68 20.37 -8.41 -12.23
CA THR A 68 19.86 -7.59 -11.13
C THR A 68 19.03 -8.39 -10.11
N VAL A 69 18.69 -9.65 -10.40
CA VAL A 69 17.87 -10.49 -9.53
C VAL A 69 18.65 -10.86 -8.27
N GLN A 70 18.08 -10.57 -7.10
CA GLN A 70 18.71 -10.85 -5.80
C GLN A 70 18.37 -12.24 -5.26
N LEU A 71 17.10 -12.64 -5.37
CA LEU A 71 16.53 -13.92 -4.94
C LEU A 71 15.14 -14.11 -5.58
N PHE A 72 14.51 -15.26 -5.37
CA PHE A 72 13.13 -15.51 -5.80
C PHE A 72 12.21 -15.58 -4.58
N GLY A 73 11.14 -14.78 -4.59
CA GLY A 73 10.15 -14.72 -3.51
C GLY A 73 9.10 -15.83 -3.59
N ASP A 74 8.68 -16.33 -2.43
CA ASP A 74 7.49 -17.15 -2.19
C ASP A 74 6.38 -16.24 -1.63
N TYR A 75 5.62 -15.62 -2.54
CA TYR A 75 4.60 -14.62 -2.17
C TYR A 75 3.39 -15.23 -1.47
N ASP A 76 3.09 -16.51 -1.70
CA ASP A 76 1.98 -17.22 -1.05
C ASP A 76 2.20 -17.33 0.46
N ARG A 77 3.46 -17.40 0.89
CA ARG A 77 3.86 -17.44 2.30
C ARG A 77 4.26 -16.09 2.87
N SER A 78 4.42 -15.07 2.03
CA SER A 78 4.80 -13.72 2.46
C SER A 78 3.61 -12.99 3.06
N VAL A 79 3.81 -12.40 4.25
CA VAL A 79 2.73 -11.73 5.01
C VAL A 79 3.30 -10.50 5.72
N GLY A 80 2.59 -9.38 5.63
CA GLY A 80 2.93 -8.13 6.30
C GLY A 80 4.29 -7.61 5.88
N ASN A 81 5.20 -7.44 6.84
CA ASN A 81 6.54 -6.90 6.59
C ASN A 81 7.56 -7.98 6.21
N TYR A 82 7.14 -9.24 6.06
CA TYR A 82 8.05 -10.35 5.83
C TYR A 82 7.92 -10.93 4.43
N LEU A 83 9.02 -10.87 3.68
CA LEU A 83 9.21 -11.60 2.44
C LEU A 83 9.74 -12.99 2.78
N VAL A 84 9.06 -14.02 2.31
CA VAL A 84 9.57 -15.39 2.30
C VAL A 84 10.20 -15.64 0.95
N ASP A 85 11.41 -16.19 0.89
CA ASP A 85 12.00 -16.64 -0.38
C ASP A 85 11.66 -18.11 -0.67
N VAL A 86 11.91 -18.56 -1.89
CA VAL A 86 11.65 -19.95 -2.33
C VAL A 86 12.50 -21.00 -1.59
N ASP A 87 13.57 -20.55 -0.95
CA ASP A 87 14.44 -21.38 -0.11
C ASP A 87 13.91 -21.50 1.33
N GLY A 88 12.87 -20.74 1.68
CA GLY A 88 12.18 -20.77 2.96
C GLY A 88 12.73 -19.78 4.00
N ASN A 89 13.62 -18.88 3.60
CA ASN A 89 14.09 -17.80 4.46
C ASN A 89 12.98 -16.78 4.67
N VAL A 90 12.75 -16.40 5.93
CA VAL A 90 11.82 -15.34 6.32
C VAL A 90 12.63 -14.07 6.57
N LEU A 91 12.45 -13.06 5.73
CA LEU A 91 13.24 -11.83 5.74
C LEU A 91 12.35 -10.65 6.13
N LEU A 92 12.80 -9.84 7.09
CA LEU A 92 12.18 -8.53 7.33
C LEU A 92 12.49 -7.63 6.14
N ASP A 93 11.47 -7.29 5.36
CA ASP A 93 11.63 -6.50 4.15
C ASP A 93 11.47 -5.01 4.43
N VAL A 94 12.61 -4.33 4.53
CA VAL A 94 12.70 -2.86 4.66
C VAL A 94 12.82 -2.15 3.30
N TYR A 95 12.81 -2.90 2.19
CA TYR A 95 12.91 -2.38 0.82
C TYR A 95 11.53 -2.28 0.14
N GLN A 96 10.61 -3.18 0.50
CA GLN A 96 9.20 -3.19 0.10
C GLN A 96 9.01 -3.03 -1.42
N GLN A 97 9.77 -3.79 -2.20
CA GLN A 97 9.72 -3.79 -3.67
C GLN A 97 9.91 -2.39 -4.26
N ILE A 98 10.97 -1.68 -3.86
CA ILE A 98 11.19 -0.27 -4.24
C ILE A 98 10.06 0.62 -3.71
N ALA A 99 9.76 0.49 -2.41
CA ALA A 99 8.71 1.26 -1.72
C ALA A 99 7.32 1.23 -2.40
N SER A 100 7.00 0.15 -3.12
CA SER A 100 5.75 0.03 -3.90
C SER A 100 4.67 -0.81 -3.22
N LEU A 101 4.95 -1.40 -2.06
CA LEU A 101 3.98 -2.17 -1.26
C LEU A 101 3.43 -1.35 -0.08
N PRO A 102 2.32 -0.60 -0.23
CA PRO A 102 1.84 0.33 0.79
C PRO A 102 1.30 -0.34 2.07
N LEU A 103 0.85 -1.60 1.97
CA LEU A 103 0.20 -2.34 3.08
C LEU A 103 0.94 -3.65 3.43
N GLY A 104 2.15 -3.85 2.89
CA GLY A 104 2.87 -5.11 3.02
C GLY A 104 2.30 -6.26 2.19
N TYR A 105 2.87 -7.46 2.37
CA TYR A 105 2.50 -8.67 1.66
C TYR A 105 1.15 -9.23 2.13
N SER A 106 0.32 -9.68 1.19
CA SER A 106 -0.90 -10.47 1.45
C SER A 106 -1.86 -9.87 2.48
N HIS A 107 -2.03 -8.54 2.47
CA HIS A 107 -2.90 -7.84 3.42
C HIS A 107 -4.35 -8.36 3.33
N PRO A 108 -4.99 -8.75 4.46
CA PRO A 108 -6.28 -9.46 4.45
C PRO A 108 -7.41 -8.63 3.83
N ASP A 109 -7.39 -7.31 3.99
CA ASP A 109 -8.39 -6.44 3.35
C ASP A 109 -8.25 -6.40 1.83
N VAL A 110 -7.02 -6.46 1.31
CA VAL A 110 -6.77 -6.47 -0.14
C VAL A 110 -7.23 -7.81 -0.72
N LEU A 111 -6.88 -8.93 -0.07
CA LEU A 111 -7.34 -10.26 -0.47
C LEU A 111 -8.87 -10.36 -0.49
N ARG A 112 -9.54 -9.77 0.51
CA ARG A 112 -11.01 -9.71 0.57
C ARG A 112 -11.61 -8.91 -0.58
N VAL A 113 -11.03 -7.75 -0.90
CA VAL A 113 -11.47 -6.93 -2.05
C VAL A 113 -11.32 -7.71 -3.35
N LEU A 114 -10.19 -8.39 -3.56
CA LEU A 114 -9.95 -9.16 -4.79
C LEU A 114 -10.83 -10.42 -4.89
N SER A 115 -11.29 -10.96 -3.76
CA SER A 115 -12.20 -12.11 -3.71
C SER A 115 -13.67 -11.74 -3.87
N ASP A 116 -14.03 -10.45 -3.81
CA ASP A 116 -15.42 -10.01 -4.01
C ASP A 116 -15.84 -10.26 -5.48
N PRO A 117 -16.91 -11.05 -5.74
CA PRO A 117 -17.39 -11.32 -7.09
C PRO A 117 -17.69 -10.07 -7.92
N ARG A 118 -18.02 -8.94 -7.29
CA ARG A 118 -18.23 -7.66 -7.96
C ARG A 118 -16.94 -7.10 -8.57
N ASN A 119 -15.81 -7.28 -7.89
CA ASN A 119 -14.52 -6.78 -8.33
C ASN A 119 -13.87 -7.66 -9.39
N VAL A 120 -14.25 -8.94 -9.48
CA VAL A 120 -13.80 -9.86 -10.54
C VAL A 120 -14.07 -9.27 -11.94
N LYS A 121 -15.25 -8.67 -12.15
CA LYS A 121 -15.59 -8.03 -13.44
C LYS A 121 -14.69 -6.83 -13.75
N THR A 122 -14.30 -6.04 -12.75
CA THR A 122 -13.37 -4.93 -12.92
C THR A 122 -11.97 -5.41 -13.30
N MET A 123 -11.53 -6.55 -12.76
CA MET A 123 -10.20 -7.10 -13.07
C MET A 123 -10.10 -7.66 -14.49
N VAL A 124 -11.12 -8.36 -14.97
CA VAL A 124 -11.09 -9.01 -16.29
C VAL A 124 -11.42 -8.05 -17.44
N ASN A 125 -12.17 -6.98 -17.17
CA ASN A 125 -12.56 -5.99 -18.18
C ASN A 125 -11.76 -4.71 -17.99
N ARG A 126 -10.62 -4.57 -18.70
CA ARG A 126 -9.82 -3.34 -18.71
C ARG A 126 -10.38 -2.36 -19.76
N PRO A 127 -11.06 -1.25 -19.36
CA PRO A 127 -11.61 -0.29 -20.31
C PRO A 127 -10.55 0.66 -20.87
N SER A 128 -10.82 1.21 -22.06
CA SER A 128 -10.16 2.44 -22.51
C SER A 128 -10.78 3.63 -21.76
N LEU A 129 -10.21 4.00 -20.61
CA LEU A 129 -10.81 4.97 -19.67
C LEU A 129 -11.09 6.35 -20.28
N GLY A 130 -10.36 6.75 -21.33
CA GLY A 130 -10.59 8.02 -22.03
C GLY A 130 -11.81 8.00 -22.96
N ILE A 131 -12.35 6.82 -23.29
CA ILE A 131 -13.44 6.65 -24.26
C ILE A 131 -14.65 5.96 -23.62
N PHE A 132 -14.45 4.88 -22.87
CA PHE A 132 -15.48 4.03 -22.28
C PHE A 132 -15.26 3.82 -20.78
N PRO A 133 -15.31 4.86 -19.93
CA PRO A 133 -15.14 4.69 -18.50
C PRO A 133 -16.28 3.88 -17.87
N GLY A 134 -15.99 3.21 -16.76
CA GLY A 134 -17.02 2.56 -15.94
C GLY A 134 -17.94 3.59 -15.29
N ALA A 135 -19.19 3.19 -15.01
CA ALA A 135 -20.20 4.09 -14.42
C ALA A 135 -19.80 4.66 -13.06
N ASP A 136 -18.96 3.94 -12.31
CA ASP A 136 -18.46 4.30 -10.99
C ASP A 136 -17.16 5.13 -11.03
N TRP A 137 -16.62 5.42 -12.21
CA TRP A 137 -15.32 6.08 -12.36
C TRP A 137 -15.25 7.49 -11.74
N PRO A 138 -16.24 8.39 -11.95
CA PRO A 138 -16.21 9.71 -11.34
C PRO A 138 -16.23 9.66 -9.80
N GLU A 139 -17.01 8.76 -9.21
CA GLU A 139 -17.07 8.59 -7.76
C GLU A 139 -15.73 8.07 -7.22
N LYS A 140 -15.15 7.04 -7.87
CA LYS A 140 -13.83 6.49 -7.50
C LYS A 140 -12.72 7.54 -7.53
N LEU A 141 -12.69 8.40 -8.55
CA LEU A 141 -11.70 9.47 -8.62
C LEU A 141 -11.85 10.47 -7.46
N ASN A 142 -13.08 10.82 -7.10
CA ASN A 142 -13.36 11.72 -5.98
C ASN A 142 -13.02 11.09 -4.62
N SER A 143 -13.42 9.83 -4.40
CA SER A 143 -13.27 9.16 -3.11
C SER A 143 -11.85 8.66 -2.83
N VAL A 144 -11.05 8.42 -3.88
CA VAL A 144 -9.68 7.90 -3.75
C VAL A 144 -8.66 9.01 -3.99
N LEU A 145 -8.45 9.41 -5.25
CA LEU A 145 -7.32 10.29 -5.62
C LEU A 145 -7.55 11.74 -5.20
N LEU A 146 -8.74 12.29 -5.45
CA LEU A 146 -9.02 13.69 -5.11
C LEU A 146 -9.28 13.91 -3.62
N SER A 147 -9.59 12.85 -2.87
CA SER A 147 -9.74 12.91 -1.41
C SER A 147 -8.45 13.32 -0.68
N VAL A 148 -7.30 13.08 -1.32
CA VAL A 148 -5.95 13.42 -0.84
C VAL A 148 -5.27 14.44 -1.77
N ALA A 149 -6.03 15.18 -2.57
CA ALA A 149 -5.47 16.16 -3.49
C ALA A 149 -4.71 17.28 -2.77
N PRO A 150 -3.55 17.72 -3.30
CA PRO A 150 -2.84 18.87 -2.76
C PRO A 150 -3.68 20.16 -2.84
N PRO A 151 -3.46 21.14 -1.93
CA PRO A 151 -4.21 22.40 -1.94
C PRO A 151 -4.14 23.10 -3.30
N GLY A 152 -5.30 23.50 -3.82
CA GLY A 152 -5.42 24.21 -5.10
C GLY A 152 -5.50 23.31 -6.34
N LEU A 153 -5.18 22.02 -6.25
CA LEU A 153 -5.27 21.08 -7.37
C LEU A 153 -6.62 20.33 -7.35
N ARG A 154 -7.49 20.62 -8.32
CA ARG A 154 -8.87 20.09 -8.38
C ARG A 154 -9.13 19.09 -9.50
N HIS A 155 -8.12 18.81 -10.33
CA HIS A 155 -8.23 17.94 -11.49
C HIS A 155 -7.23 16.79 -11.36
N VAL A 156 -7.56 15.65 -11.98
CA VAL A 156 -6.73 14.45 -11.98
C VAL A 156 -6.73 13.82 -13.36
N MET A 157 -5.55 13.35 -13.78
CA MET A 157 -5.35 12.49 -14.94
C MET A 157 -4.60 11.26 -14.48
N THR A 158 -5.14 10.07 -14.76
CA THR A 158 -4.53 8.81 -14.32
C THR A 158 -3.56 8.27 -15.37
N MET A 159 -2.40 7.80 -14.93
CA MET A 159 -1.39 7.10 -15.72
C MET A 159 -1.02 5.77 -15.04
N MET A 160 -0.41 4.84 -15.78
CA MET A 160 -0.13 3.49 -15.27
C MET A 160 1.10 3.42 -14.35
N CYS A 161 2.13 4.20 -14.63
CA CYS A 161 3.40 4.15 -13.91
C CYS A 161 3.98 5.56 -13.75
N GLY A 162 4.68 5.78 -12.64
CA GLY A 162 5.52 6.96 -12.41
C GLY A 162 6.97 6.62 -12.02
N SER A 163 7.27 5.34 -11.79
CA SER A 163 8.64 4.83 -11.72
C SER A 163 9.33 4.91 -13.07
#